data_AF-A0A222SXL4-F1
#
_entry.id   AF-A0A222SXL4-F1
#
_cell.length_a   1.000
_cell.length_b   1.000
_cell.length_c   1.000
_cell.angle_alpha   90.00
_cell.angle_beta   90.00
_cell.angle_gamma   90.00
#
_symmetry.space_group_name_H-M   'P 1'
#
loop_
_entity.id
_entity.type
_entity.pdbx_description
1 polymer ?
#
loop_
_entity_poly.entity_id
_entity_poly.type
_entity_poly.pdbx_seq_one_letter_code
_entity_poly.pdbx_strand_id
1 'polypeptide(L)'
;MKPHARPAEQGVSPLEPVSARVADLTLAERTVALYVSDMPSARRRFPADQVRAWIVQGAERLGEQELRRWAAFERGHQALTSFGLVPEEVQRRHEERFPKAKRLDWAGQQASNSHAYVPLSDAGRARVFDTEVDGPCPCRGTGSIGFYDWEDGEVDLMCPVHCAAEIHAMRWGSSSGGRVLSSSGPATSTGASTTSGDAAQVWAVES
;
A
#
# COMPACT_ATOMS: atom_id res chain seq x y z
N MET A 1 8.75 43.76 -44.92
CA MET A 1 7.81 43.33 -43.88
C MET A 1 7.99 41.83 -43.67
N LYS A 2 8.51 41.41 -42.50
CA LYS A 2 8.70 39.99 -42.17
C LYS A 2 7.42 39.47 -41.49
N PRO A 3 6.81 38.36 -41.94
CA PRO A 3 5.69 37.78 -41.23
C PRO A 3 6.19 37.18 -39.91
N HIS A 4 5.68 37.70 -38.79
CA HIS A 4 5.87 37.09 -37.49
C HIS A 4 5.06 35.80 -37.43
N ALA A 5 5.75 34.66 -37.37
CA ALA A 5 5.14 33.36 -37.13
C ALA A 5 4.47 33.34 -35.74
N ARG A 6 3.18 33.00 -35.70
CA ARG A 6 2.47 32.72 -34.44
C ARG A 6 3.12 31.52 -33.75
N PRO A 7 3.42 31.59 -32.43
CA PRO A 7 3.88 30.43 -31.68
C PRO A 7 2.79 29.36 -31.67
N ALA A 8 3.22 28.10 -31.83
CA ALA A 8 2.36 26.93 -31.78
C ALA A 8 1.65 26.87 -30.42
N GLU A 9 0.33 26.93 -30.47
CA GLU A 9 -0.53 26.64 -29.32
C GLU A 9 -0.27 25.18 -28.94
N GLN A 10 0.44 24.99 -27.83
CA GLN A 10 0.60 23.68 -27.20
C GLN A 10 -0.79 23.18 -26.86
N GLY A 11 -1.25 22.18 -27.61
CA GLY A 11 -2.53 21.55 -27.43
C GLY A 11 -2.66 21.08 -25.99
N VAL A 12 -3.61 21.66 -25.26
CA VAL A 12 -4.09 21.12 -23.99
C VAL A 12 -4.57 19.70 -24.28
N SER A 13 -3.82 18.70 -23.81
CA SER A 13 -4.22 17.30 -23.92
C SER A 13 -5.67 17.15 -23.45
N PRO A 14 -6.52 16.39 -24.17
CA PRO A 14 -7.91 16.19 -23.79
C PRO A 14 -7.97 15.77 -22.32
N LEU A 15 -8.77 16.48 -21.53
CA LEU A 15 -9.07 16.11 -20.15
C LEU A 15 -9.55 14.67 -20.16
N GLU A 16 -8.68 13.73 -19.77
CA GLU A 16 -9.08 12.33 -19.68
C GLU A 16 -10.36 12.22 -18.85
N PRO A 17 -11.31 11.37 -19.25
CA PRO A 17 -12.55 11.23 -18.53
C PRO A 17 -12.24 10.87 -17.07
N VAL A 18 -12.91 11.55 -16.14
CA VAL A 18 -12.76 11.35 -14.68
C VAL A 18 -12.75 9.87 -14.29
N SER A 19 -13.53 9.03 -14.99
CA SER A 19 -13.59 7.58 -14.77
C SER A 19 -12.27 6.85 -15.10
N ALA A 20 -11.51 7.27 -16.12
CA ALA A 20 -10.21 6.67 -16.44
C ALA A 20 -9.20 6.96 -15.31
N ARG A 21 -9.16 8.20 -14.84
CA ARG A 21 -8.34 8.62 -13.68
C ARG A 21 -8.65 7.81 -12.42
N VAL A 22 -9.92 7.49 -12.16
CA VAL A 22 -10.32 6.68 -10.99
C VAL A 22 -10.04 5.18 -11.20
N ALA A 23 -10.21 4.66 -12.43
CA ALA A 23 -9.93 3.27 -12.76
C ALA A 23 -8.46 2.90 -12.58
N ASP A 24 -7.55 3.84 -12.83
CA ASP A 24 -6.12 3.68 -12.62
C ASP A 24 -5.70 3.65 -11.15
N LEU A 25 -6.57 4.07 -10.23
CA LEU A 25 -6.27 4.06 -8.80
C LEU A 25 -6.60 2.72 -8.14
N THR A 26 -5.66 2.18 -7.35
CA THR A 26 -5.86 1.01 -6.49
C THR A 26 -6.95 1.27 -5.44
N LEU A 27 -7.46 0.22 -4.80
CA LEU A 27 -8.41 0.38 -3.68
C LEU A 27 -7.82 1.17 -2.51
N ALA A 28 -6.53 1.00 -2.22
CA ALA A 28 -5.84 1.76 -1.18
C ALA A 28 -5.69 3.23 -1.59
N GLU A 29 -5.31 3.53 -2.84
CA GLU A 29 -5.24 4.89 -3.37
C GLU A 29 -6.62 5.57 -3.32
N ARG A 30 -7.71 4.87 -3.68
CA ARG A 30 -9.08 5.40 -3.55
C ARG A 30 -9.48 5.67 -2.10
N THR A 31 -9.07 4.80 -1.18
CA THR A 31 -9.32 4.97 0.27
C THR A 31 -8.66 6.25 0.78
N VAL A 32 -7.36 6.44 0.49
CA VAL A 32 -6.63 7.64 0.91
C VAL A 32 -7.18 8.90 0.26
N ALA A 33 -7.48 8.86 -1.04
CA ALA A 33 -8.11 9.98 -1.73
C ALA A 33 -9.43 10.39 -1.07
N LEU A 34 -10.32 9.42 -0.78
CA LEU A 34 -11.57 9.68 -0.08
C LEU A 34 -11.34 10.22 1.35
N TYR A 35 -10.32 9.72 2.05
CA TYR A 35 -9.95 10.21 3.38
C TYR A 35 -9.61 11.71 3.38
N VAL A 36 -8.85 12.20 2.40
CA VAL A 36 -8.43 13.63 2.30
C VAL A 36 -9.41 14.53 1.52
N SER A 37 -10.44 13.93 0.91
CA SER A 37 -11.49 14.66 0.17
C SER A 37 -12.50 15.37 1.10
N ASP A 38 -13.48 16.07 0.52
CA ASP A 38 -14.62 16.61 1.27
C ASP A 38 -15.72 15.57 1.56
N MET A 39 -15.47 14.28 1.33
CA MET A 39 -16.42 13.22 1.67
C MET A 39 -16.87 13.36 3.14
N PRO A 40 -18.19 13.40 3.41
CA PRO A 40 -18.70 13.46 4.77
C PRO A 40 -18.34 12.20 5.57
N SER A 41 -18.06 12.36 6.86
CA SER A 41 -17.79 11.23 7.78
C SER A 41 -19.06 10.48 8.24
N ALA A 42 -20.24 10.86 7.74
CA ALA A 42 -21.51 10.27 8.14
C ALA A 42 -21.86 9.04 7.28
N ARG A 43 -22.40 8.01 7.92
CA ARG A 43 -22.85 6.77 7.26
C ARG A 43 -24.06 7.05 6.37
N ARG A 44 -23.83 7.27 5.07
CA ARG A 44 -24.87 7.52 4.05
C ARG A 44 -24.51 6.85 2.73
N ARG A 45 -25.50 6.49 1.91
CA ARG A 45 -25.27 6.06 0.53
C ARG A 45 -25.15 7.30 -0.36
N PHE A 46 -24.10 7.35 -1.18
CA PHE A 46 -23.85 8.43 -2.12
C PHE A 46 -23.94 7.91 -3.56
N PRO A 47 -24.41 8.72 -4.53
CA PRO A 47 -24.35 8.37 -5.94
C PRO A 47 -22.92 8.10 -6.40
N ALA A 48 -22.76 7.18 -7.35
CA ALA A 48 -21.45 6.79 -7.88
C ALA A 48 -20.63 7.97 -8.43
N ASP A 49 -21.28 8.90 -9.14
CA ASP A 49 -20.63 10.12 -9.64
C ASP A 49 -20.08 11.01 -8.53
N GLN A 50 -20.79 11.10 -7.40
CA GLN A 50 -20.35 11.90 -6.26
C GLN A 50 -19.11 11.28 -5.60
N VAL A 51 -19.09 9.95 -5.44
CA VAL A 51 -17.91 9.25 -4.91
C VAL A 51 -16.71 9.41 -5.85
N ARG A 52 -16.91 9.29 -7.17
CA ARG A 52 -15.84 9.54 -8.17
C ARG A 52 -15.29 10.96 -8.06
N ALA A 53 -16.16 11.96 -7.93
CA ALA A 53 -15.75 13.35 -7.79
C ALA A 53 -14.89 13.57 -6.54
N TRP A 54 -15.25 12.94 -5.40
CA TRP A 54 -14.43 13.00 -4.19
C TRP A 54 -13.10 12.26 -4.31
N ILE A 55 -13.05 11.12 -5.01
CA ILE A 55 -11.78 10.43 -5.28
C ILE A 55 -10.84 11.35 -6.08
N VAL A 56 -11.33 11.97 -7.17
CA VAL A 56 -10.51 12.91 -7.96
C VAL A 56 -10.08 14.10 -7.11
N GLN A 57 -11.01 14.71 -6.38
CA GLN A 57 -10.71 15.83 -5.49
C GLN A 57 -9.61 15.49 -4.47
N GLY A 58 -9.68 14.31 -3.85
CA GLY A 58 -8.69 13.85 -2.89
C GLY A 58 -7.32 13.59 -3.53
N ALA A 59 -7.30 12.96 -4.69
CA ALA A 59 -6.08 12.70 -5.44
C ALA A 59 -5.40 14.00 -5.89
N GLU A 60 -6.17 14.99 -6.35
CA GLU A 60 -5.65 16.32 -6.74
C GLU A 60 -5.09 17.09 -5.54
N ARG A 61 -5.74 17.00 -4.37
CA ARG A 61 -5.28 17.67 -3.14
C ARG A 61 -3.96 17.14 -2.63
N LEU A 62 -3.78 15.82 -2.64
CA LEU A 62 -2.59 15.17 -2.11
C LEU A 62 -1.45 15.14 -3.14
N GLY A 63 -1.80 15.07 -4.43
CA GLY A 63 -0.87 14.82 -5.51
C GLY A 63 -0.57 13.32 -5.68
N GLU A 64 -0.22 12.92 -6.90
CA GLU A 64 -0.06 11.51 -7.29
C GLU A 64 0.99 10.76 -6.47
N GLN A 65 2.18 11.35 -6.27
CA GLN A 65 3.28 10.70 -5.57
C GLN A 65 2.96 10.45 -4.09
N GLU A 66 2.42 11.47 -3.41
CA GLU A 66 2.12 11.37 -1.98
C GLU A 66 0.89 10.48 -1.75
N LEU A 67 -0.10 10.51 -2.66
CA LEU A 67 -1.21 9.57 -2.66
C LEU A 67 -0.74 8.11 -2.71
N ARG A 68 0.18 7.80 -3.64
CA ARG A 68 0.74 6.46 -3.77
C ARG A 68 1.47 6.02 -2.51
N ARG A 69 2.32 6.91 -1.98
CA ARG A 69 3.07 6.64 -0.74
C ARG A 69 2.14 6.36 0.43
N TRP A 70 1.13 7.21 0.65
CA TRP A 70 0.16 7.02 1.74
C TRP A 70 -0.66 5.75 1.56
N ALA A 71 -1.03 5.42 0.32
CA ALA A 71 -1.75 4.19 0.00
C ALA A 71 -0.90 2.93 0.26
N ALA A 72 0.38 2.96 -0.09
CA ALA A 72 1.31 1.86 0.18
C ALA A 72 1.46 1.62 1.68
N PHE A 73 1.59 2.70 2.48
CA PHE A 73 1.65 2.63 3.94
C PHE A 73 0.35 2.14 4.59
N GLU A 74 -0.80 2.64 4.12
CA GLU A 74 -2.11 2.17 4.57
C GLU A 74 -2.26 0.66 4.32
N ARG A 75 -1.89 0.22 3.12
CA ARG A 75 -1.99 -1.17 2.73
C ARG A 75 -1.03 -2.06 3.53
N GLY A 76 0.20 -1.60 3.77
CA GLY A 76 1.17 -2.31 4.60
C GLY A 76 0.70 -2.43 6.06
N HIS A 77 0.11 -1.37 6.62
CA HIS A 77 -0.48 -1.40 7.96
C HIS A 77 -1.63 -2.42 8.03
N GLN A 78 -2.60 -2.37 7.12
CA GLN A 78 -3.70 -3.34 7.04
C GLN A 78 -3.20 -4.79 6.94
N ALA A 79 -2.16 -5.01 6.14
CA ALA A 79 -1.53 -6.32 5.98
C ALA A 79 -0.93 -6.80 7.32
N LEU A 80 -0.18 -5.96 8.04
CA LEU A 80 0.37 -6.32 9.34
C LEU A 80 -0.72 -6.51 10.41
N THR A 81 -1.75 -5.67 10.43
CA THR A 81 -2.89 -5.78 11.36
C THR A 81 -3.60 -7.12 11.21
N SER A 82 -3.80 -7.57 9.98
CA SER A 82 -4.50 -8.84 9.69
C SER A 82 -3.77 -10.07 10.24
N PHE A 83 -2.48 -9.96 10.53
CA PHE A 83 -1.66 -11.02 11.12
C PHE A 83 -1.27 -10.75 12.59
N GLY A 84 -1.70 -9.63 13.17
CA GLY A 84 -1.29 -9.24 14.53
C GLY A 84 0.19 -8.86 14.65
N LEU A 85 0.80 -8.37 13.56
CA LEU A 85 2.25 -8.12 13.45
C LEU A 85 2.61 -6.63 13.37
N VAL A 86 1.75 -5.74 13.86
CA VAL A 86 1.99 -4.27 13.78
C VAL A 86 2.96 -3.85 14.88
N PRO A 87 4.19 -3.39 14.56
CA PRO A 87 5.07 -2.82 15.56
C PRO A 87 4.53 -1.48 16.08
N GLU A 88 4.82 -1.13 17.34
CA GLU A 88 4.32 0.11 17.98
C GLU A 88 4.65 1.38 17.18
N GLU A 89 5.88 1.47 16.65
CA GLU A 89 6.30 2.62 15.84
C GLU A 89 5.48 2.75 14.54
N VAL A 90 5.13 1.62 13.91
CA VAL A 90 4.29 1.61 12.70
C VAL A 90 2.86 2.03 13.05
N GLN A 91 2.33 1.56 14.19
CA GLN A 91 1.01 1.97 14.68
C GLN A 91 0.97 3.49 14.94
N ARG A 92 1.97 4.02 15.65
CA ARG A 92 2.07 5.45 15.95
C ARG A 92 2.06 6.31 14.70
N ARG A 93 2.90 5.98 13.70
CA ARG A 93 2.95 6.73 12.44
C ARG A 93 1.67 6.61 11.62
N HIS A 94 1.01 5.46 11.65
CA HIS A 94 -0.30 5.29 11.03
C HIS A 94 -1.34 6.22 11.68
N GLU A 95 -1.38 6.32 13.00
CA GLU A 95 -2.28 7.21 13.73
C GLU A 95 -1.95 8.71 13.49
N GLU A 96 -0.68 9.06 13.38
CA GLU A 96 -0.24 10.42 13.03
C GLU A 96 -0.72 10.82 11.62
N ARG A 97 -0.66 9.89 10.65
CA ARG A 97 -1.11 10.12 9.27
C ARG A 97 -2.64 10.09 9.15
N PHE A 98 -3.29 9.19 9.89
CA PHE A 98 -4.73 8.96 9.84
C PHE A 98 -5.39 9.16 11.21
N PRO A 99 -5.37 10.39 11.78
CA PRO A 99 -5.85 10.67 13.15
C PRO A 99 -7.36 10.47 13.37
N LYS A 100 -8.10 10.08 12.31
CA LYS A 100 -9.56 9.88 12.34
C LYS A 100 -9.89 8.48 11.84
N ALA A 101 -9.60 7.44 12.62
CA ALA A 101 -9.78 6.04 12.24
C ALA A 101 -11.16 5.74 11.61
N LYS A 102 -12.26 6.19 12.25
CA LYS A 102 -13.62 6.00 11.71
C LYS A 102 -13.82 6.59 10.31
N ARG A 103 -13.12 7.67 9.98
CA ARG A 103 -13.17 8.29 8.65
C ARG A 103 -12.39 7.45 7.64
N LEU A 104 -11.26 6.88 8.04
CA LEU A 104 -10.46 5.97 7.21
C LEU A 104 -11.25 4.69 6.92
N ASP A 105 -11.86 4.07 7.94
CA ASP A 105 -12.73 2.90 7.77
C ASP A 105 -13.85 3.18 6.75
N TRP A 106 -14.49 4.35 6.90
CA TRP A 106 -15.56 4.75 6.01
C TRP A 106 -15.09 5.00 4.58
N ALA A 107 -13.93 5.65 4.42
CA ALA A 107 -13.29 5.82 3.12
C ALA A 107 -12.96 4.48 2.47
N GLY A 108 -12.46 3.51 3.25
CA GLY A 108 -12.18 2.14 2.80
C GLY A 108 -13.45 1.41 2.33
N GLN A 109 -14.55 1.56 3.07
CA GLN A 109 -15.84 1.00 2.66
C GLN A 109 -16.36 1.62 1.35
N GLN A 110 -16.27 2.94 1.19
CA GLN A 110 -16.70 3.62 -0.03
C GLN A 110 -15.80 3.30 -1.22
N ALA A 111 -14.48 3.22 -1.01
CA ALA A 111 -13.52 2.78 -2.03
C ALA A 111 -13.84 1.36 -2.49
N SER A 112 -14.10 0.43 -1.56
CA SER A 112 -14.49 -0.95 -1.88
C SER A 112 -15.79 -1.00 -2.68
N ASN A 113 -16.81 -0.24 -2.28
CA ASN A 113 -18.07 -0.15 -3.04
C ASN A 113 -17.85 0.42 -4.44
N SER A 114 -16.89 1.34 -4.60
CA SER A 114 -16.58 1.96 -5.90
C SER A 114 -16.07 0.99 -6.94
N HIS A 115 -15.41 -0.10 -6.51
CA HIS A 115 -14.87 -1.10 -7.39
C HIS A 115 -15.94 -1.81 -8.22
N ALA A 116 -17.15 -1.96 -7.69
CA ALA A 116 -18.26 -2.61 -8.38
C ALA A 116 -18.73 -1.85 -9.64
N TYR A 117 -18.51 -0.54 -9.71
CA TYR A 117 -18.94 0.31 -10.83
C TYR A 117 -17.79 1.05 -11.53
N VAL A 118 -16.59 1.06 -10.96
CA VAL A 118 -15.35 1.47 -11.63
C VAL A 118 -14.29 0.39 -11.38
N PRO A 119 -14.19 -0.63 -12.25
CA PRO A 119 -13.17 -1.67 -12.11
C PRO A 119 -11.76 -1.05 -12.22
N LEU A 120 -10.77 -1.79 -11.71
CA LEU A 120 -9.36 -1.40 -11.84
C LEU A 120 -8.91 -1.59 -13.29
N SER A 121 -8.17 -0.61 -13.81
CA SER A 121 -7.41 -0.77 -15.05
C SER A 121 -6.22 -1.72 -14.85
N ASP A 122 -5.54 -2.08 -15.93
CA ASP A 122 -4.29 -2.85 -15.85
C ASP A 122 -3.21 -2.13 -15.04
N ALA A 123 -3.10 -0.81 -15.21
CA ALA A 123 -2.16 0.00 -14.44
C ALA A 123 -2.47 -0.05 -12.93
N GLY A 124 -3.75 0.08 -12.57
CA GLY A 124 -4.19 -0.06 -11.17
C GLY A 124 -3.96 -1.48 -10.62
N ARG A 125 -4.21 -2.52 -11.42
CA ARG A 125 -3.97 -3.92 -11.03
C ARG A 125 -2.49 -4.20 -10.77
N ALA A 126 -1.59 -3.69 -11.63
CA ALA A 126 -0.16 -3.92 -11.51
C ALA A 126 0.42 -3.41 -10.17
N ARG A 127 -0.20 -2.38 -9.57
CA ARG A 127 0.24 -1.77 -8.30
C ARG A 127 -0.51 -2.26 -7.06
N VAL A 128 -1.47 -3.18 -7.19
CA VAL A 128 -2.33 -3.56 -6.05
C VAL A 128 -1.54 -4.21 -4.89
N PHE A 129 -0.35 -4.73 -5.19
CA PHE A 129 0.58 -5.34 -4.24
C PHE A 129 1.80 -4.45 -3.94
N ASP A 130 1.79 -3.20 -4.39
CA ASP A 130 2.82 -2.22 -4.04
C ASP A 130 2.55 -1.72 -2.61
N THR A 131 3.11 -2.44 -1.65
CA THR A 131 2.87 -2.22 -0.21
C THR A 131 4.16 -1.87 0.49
N GLU A 132 4.11 -0.87 1.36
CA GLU A 132 5.26 -0.42 2.13
C GLU A 132 4.90 -0.34 3.62
N VAL A 133 5.90 -0.48 4.49
CA VAL A 133 5.73 -0.21 5.93
C VAL A 133 6.30 1.17 6.23
N ASP A 134 5.48 2.03 6.83
CA ASP A 134 5.99 3.26 7.41
C ASP A 134 6.62 2.99 8.77
N GLY A 135 7.92 2.69 8.75
CA GLY A 135 8.70 2.33 9.94
C GLY A 135 9.37 0.97 9.79
N PRO A 136 9.85 0.39 10.90
CA PRO A 136 10.54 -0.90 10.86
C PRO A 136 9.56 -2.03 10.53
N CYS A 137 9.80 -2.72 9.42
CA CYS A 137 9.06 -3.94 9.09
C CYS A 137 9.55 -5.10 9.99
N PRO A 138 8.66 -5.96 10.54
CA PRO A 138 9.06 -7.07 11.41
C PRO A 138 10.02 -8.07 10.74
N CYS A 139 9.94 -8.26 9.42
CA CYS A 139 10.89 -9.11 8.70
C CYS A 139 12.26 -8.45 8.47
N ARG A 140 12.44 -7.16 8.78
CA ARG A 140 13.69 -6.41 8.54
C ARG A 140 14.21 -6.49 7.10
N GLY A 141 13.30 -6.63 6.13
CA GLY A 141 13.60 -6.72 4.71
C GLY A 141 13.97 -8.12 4.20
N THR A 142 13.89 -9.16 5.02
CA THR A 142 14.19 -10.55 4.58
C THR A 142 13.06 -11.20 3.81
N GLY A 143 11.83 -10.71 3.96
CA GLY A 143 10.63 -11.36 3.43
C GLY A 143 10.12 -12.54 4.27
N SER A 144 10.83 -12.93 5.34
CA SER A 144 10.42 -13.99 6.27
C SER A 144 10.36 -13.45 7.71
N ILE A 145 9.42 -13.95 8.50
CA ILE A 145 9.27 -13.66 9.92
C ILE A 145 9.29 -15.01 10.64
N GLY A 146 10.37 -15.29 11.37
CA GLY A 146 10.50 -16.50 12.18
C GLY A 146 9.67 -16.39 13.46
N PHE A 147 8.98 -17.46 13.80
CA PHE A 147 8.27 -17.66 15.05
C PHE A 147 8.77 -18.94 15.71
N TYR A 148 8.78 -18.95 17.04
CA TYR A 148 8.99 -20.17 17.78
C TYR A 148 7.64 -20.76 18.17
N ASP A 149 7.27 -21.86 17.54
CA ASP A 149 6.18 -22.72 17.98
C ASP A 149 6.75 -23.78 18.94
N TRP A 150 6.06 -24.00 20.06
CA TRP A 150 6.50 -24.95 21.07
C TRP A 150 6.27 -26.42 20.65
N GLU A 151 5.38 -26.67 19.69
CA GLU A 151 5.13 -28.01 19.13
C GLU A 151 5.99 -28.28 17.90
N ASP A 152 6.08 -27.30 16.99
CA ASP A 152 6.67 -27.49 15.66
C ASP A 152 8.10 -26.90 15.53
N GLY A 153 8.60 -26.23 16.56
CA GLY A 153 9.90 -25.56 16.53
C GLY A 153 9.86 -24.22 15.79
N GLU A 154 10.95 -23.88 15.10
CA GLU A 154 11.02 -22.62 14.35
C GLU A 154 10.20 -22.71 13.06
N VAL A 155 9.17 -21.87 12.95
CA VAL A 155 8.31 -21.76 11.78
C VAL A 155 8.45 -20.39 11.15
N ASP A 156 8.59 -20.36 9.82
CA ASP A 156 8.74 -19.14 9.05
C ASP A 156 7.41 -18.73 8.41
N LEU A 157 6.96 -17.53 8.71
CA LEU A 157 5.86 -16.89 8.00
C LEU A 157 6.41 -15.96 6.92
N MET A 158 5.87 -16.06 5.71
CA MET A 158 6.13 -15.05 4.69
C MET A 158 5.61 -13.68 5.12
N CYS A 159 6.45 -12.65 5.03
CA CYS A 159 6.07 -11.30 5.39
C CYS A 159 4.88 -10.83 4.54
N PRO A 160 3.75 -10.44 5.14
CA PRO A 160 2.55 -10.08 4.38
C PRO A 160 2.69 -8.78 3.56
N VAL A 161 3.77 -8.02 3.78
CA VAL A 161 4.12 -6.82 3.03
C VAL A 161 5.09 -7.15 1.89
N HIS A 162 6.33 -7.58 2.21
CA HIS A 162 7.36 -7.81 1.17
C HIS A 162 7.08 -9.02 0.28
N CYS A 163 6.26 -9.98 0.72
CA CYS A 163 5.85 -11.14 -0.07
C CYS A 163 4.39 -11.06 -0.52
N ALA A 164 3.76 -9.88 -0.53
CA ALA A 164 2.33 -9.73 -0.83
C ALA A 164 1.92 -10.34 -2.19
N ALA A 165 2.70 -10.09 -3.24
CA ALA A 165 2.44 -10.63 -4.57
C ALA A 165 2.59 -12.17 -4.62
N GLU A 166 3.59 -12.71 -3.92
CA GLU A 166 3.86 -14.14 -3.86
C GLU A 166 2.77 -14.88 -3.07
N ILE A 167 2.39 -14.36 -1.90
CA ILE A 167 1.26 -14.88 -1.09
C ILE A 167 -0.02 -14.89 -1.92
N HIS A 168 -0.28 -13.83 -2.69
CA HIS A 168 -1.44 -13.78 -3.58
C HIS A 168 -1.35 -14.85 -4.67
N ALA A 169 -0.19 -15.02 -5.31
CA ALA A 169 0.03 -16.05 -6.31
C ALA A 169 -0.16 -17.47 -5.74
N MET A 170 0.22 -17.75 -4.50
CA MET A 170 -0.03 -19.07 -3.88
C MET A 170 -1.51 -19.32 -3.61
N ARG A 171 -2.21 -18.31 -3.08
CA ARG A 171 -3.65 -18.41 -2.75
C ARG A 171 -4.53 -18.64 -3.97
N TRP A 172 -4.19 -18.04 -5.10
CA TRP A 172 -5.02 -18.06 -6.32
C TRP A 172 -4.41 -18.85 -7.49
N GLY A 173 -3.11 -19.13 -7.46
CA GLY A 173 -2.38 -19.89 -8.49
C GLY A 173 -2.39 -21.41 -8.26
N SER A 174 -2.87 -21.89 -7.11
CA SER A 174 -3.00 -23.32 -6.82
C SER A 174 -4.12 -24.03 -7.62
N SER A 175 -4.80 -23.33 -8.54
CA SER A 175 -5.79 -23.93 -9.46
C SER A 175 -5.22 -24.40 -10.80
N SER A 176 -3.92 -24.21 -11.07
CA SER A 176 -3.27 -24.73 -12.27
C SER A 176 -2.06 -25.55 -11.87
N GLY A 177 -2.18 -26.89 -11.97
CA GLY A 177 -1.14 -27.88 -11.71
C GLY A 177 0.06 -27.78 -12.66
N GLY A 178 0.83 -26.70 -12.54
CA GLY A 178 2.12 -26.52 -13.17
C GLY A 178 3.19 -26.43 -12.09
N ARG A 179 3.92 -27.53 -11.88
CA ARG A 179 5.16 -27.55 -11.09
C ARG A 179 6.12 -26.51 -11.68
N VAL A 180 6.31 -25.38 -11.00
CA VAL A 180 7.47 -24.52 -11.23
C VAL A 180 8.48 -24.86 -10.15
N LEU A 181 9.55 -25.53 -10.57
CA LEU A 181 10.69 -25.85 -9.71
C LEU A 181 11.38 -24.54 -9.33
N SER A 182 11.49 -24.31 -8.02
CA SER A 182 12.36 -23.30 -7.42
C SER A 182 13.78 -23.46 -7.95
N SER A 183 14.38 -22.38 -8.40
CA SER A 183 15.84 -22.25 -8.44
C SER A 183 16.22 -21.06 -7.58
N SER A 184 16.62 -21.37 -6.36
CA SER A 184 17.31 -20.44 -5.45
C SER A 184 18.67 -20.13 -6.07
N GLY A 185 18.87 -18.88 -6.49
CA GLY A 185 20.20 -18.35 -6.82
C GLY A 185 20.84 -17.75 -5.56
N PRO A 186 22.14 -17.97 -5.30
CA PRO A 186 22.80 -17.50 -4.09
C PRO A 186 23.02 -16.00 -4.10
N ALA A 187 22.76 -15.38 -2.94
CA ALA A 187 23.14 -14.01 -2.64
C ALA A 187 24.68 -13.88 -2.61
N THR A 188 25.24 -13.08 -3.50
CA THR A 188 26.61 -12.56 -3.34
C THR A 188 26.60 -11.39 -2.36
N SER A 189 26.99 -11.69 -1.13
CA SER A 189 27.46 -10.72 -0.16
C SER A 189 28.88 -10.27 -0.53
N THR A 190 29.13 -8.97 -0.55
CA THR A 190 30.48 -8.41 -0.44
C THR A 190 30.44 -7.41 0.70
N GLY A 191 31.11 -7.76 1.79
CA GLY A 191 31.13 -6.97 3.00
C GLY A 191 32.09 -5.79 2.94
N ALA A 192 31.89 -4.86 3.86
CA ALA A 192 32.95 -4.08 4.47
C ALA A 192 32.58 -3.87 5.94
N SER A 193 33.30 -4.57 6.81
CA SER A 193 33.24 -4.42 8.26
C SER A 193 34.21 -3.32 8.70
N THR A 194 33.74 -2.40 9.55
CA THR A 194 34.60 -1.64 10.46
C THR A 194 33.95 -1.59 11.85
N THR A 195 34.44 -2.49 12.70
CA THR A 195 34.80 -2.36 14.12
C THR A 195 34.05 -1.41 15.08
N SER A 196 33.67 -2.03 16.21
CA SER A 196 33.94 -1.63 17.60
C SER A 196 33.00 -0.63 18.29
N GLY A 197 32.38 -1.10 19.37
CA GLY A 197 31.74 -0.26 20.39
C GLY A 197 30.79 -1.06 21.28
N ASP A 198 31.28 -1.48 22.45
CA ASP A 198 30.55 -2.08 23.58
C ASP A 198 29.16 -1.49 23.85
N ALA A 199 28.21 -2.36 24.22
CA ALA A 199 27.62 -2.37 25.57
C ALA A 199 26.49 -3.40 25.65
N ALA A 200 26.72 -4.43 26.47
CA ALA A 200 25.67 -5.27 27.02
C ALA A 200 24.74 -4.45 27.92
N GLN A 201 23.43 -4.65 27.81
CA GLN A 201 22.56 -4.52 28.98
C GLN A 201 21.32 -5.43 28.90
N VAL A 202 21.33 -6.34 29.86
CA VAL A 202 20.28 -7.25 30.28
C VAL A 202 19.13 -6.45 30.87
N TRP A 203 17.89 -6.74 30.49
CA TRP A 203 16.72 -6.30 31.26
C TRP A 203 15.98 -7.53 31.77
N ALA A 204 16.19 -7.80 33.06
CA ALA A 204 15.24 -8.51 33.89
C ALA A 204 14.14 -7.51 34.30
N VAL A 205 12.87 -7.94 34.25
CA VAL A 205 11.78 -7.26 34.94
C VAL A 205 11.01 -8.33 35.71
N GLU A 206 11.17 -8.26 37.03
CA GLU A 206 10.18 -8.75 37.99
C GLU A 206 9.10 -7.67 38.13
N SER A 207 7.83 -8.08 38.04
CA SER A 207 6.70 -7.65 38.88
C SER A 207 5.50 -8.53 38.59
#